data_AF-A0A645EZQ4-F1
#
_entry.id   AF-A0A645EZQ4-F1
#
_cell.length_a   1.000
_cell.length_b   1.000
_cell.length_c   1.000
_cell.angle_alpha   90.00
_cell.angle_beta   90.00
_cell.angle_gamma   90.00
#
_symmetry.space_group_name_H-M   'P 1'
#
loop_
_entity.id
_entity.type
_entity.pdbx_description
1 polymer ?
#
loop_
_entity_poly.entity_id
_entity_poly.type
_entity_poly.pdbx_seq_one_letter_code
_entity_poly.pdbx_strand_id
1 'polypeptide(L)'
;MRLHALVFAAITTTPAIAIRYDPKVDHFAQRVGQTLAGNLTDLRCEELLAYMNRHLDQPVDEKEALLKLDELRRQAHVSAYWAIRIAEGRRR
;
A
#
# COMPACT_ATOMS: atom_id res chain seq x y z
N MET A 1 -3.78 -4.03 -13.02
CA MET A 1 -2.48 -3.38 -13.28
C MET A 1 -2.20 -2.17 -12.37
N ARG A 2 -3.16 -1.29 -12.03
CA ARG A 2 -2.90 -0.06 -11.24
C ARG A 2 -2.44 -0.29 -9.79
N LEU A 3 -2.91 -1.35 -9.11
CA LEU A 3 -2.42 -1.72 -7.77
C LEU A 3 -0.93 -2.10 -7.76
N HIS A 4 -0.42 -2.70 -8.85
CA HIS A 4 0.97 -3.15 -8.89
C HIS A 4 1.94 -1.95 -8.83
N ALA A 5 1.58 -0.82 -9.43
CA ALA A 5 2.36 0.41 -9.33
C ALA A 5 2.53 0.87 -7.88
N LEU A 6 1.46 0.81 -7.06
CA LEU A 6 1.53 1.15 -5.63
C LEU A 6 2.39 0.15 -4.84
N VAL A 7 2.29 -1.14 -5.18
CA VAL A 7 3.13 -2.19 -4.58
C VAL A 7 4.60 -1.94 -4.88
N PHE A 8 4.96 -1.67 -6.13
CA PHE A 8 6.34 -1.38 -6.49
C PHE A 8 6.84 -0.10 -5.83
N ALA A 9 6.04 0.96 -5.83
CA ALA A 9 6.39 2.21 -5.15
C ALA A 9 6.67 2.00 -3.65
N ALA A 10 5.87 1.16 -2.97
CA ALA A 10 6.13 0.82 -1.58
C ALA A 10 7.44 0.04 -1.38
N ILE A 11 7.77 -0.89 -2.28
CA ILE A 11 9.01 -1.69 -2.23
C ILE A 11 10.24 -0.81 -2.47
N THR A 12 10.15 0.16 -3.38
CA THR A 12 11.23 1.07 -3.74
C THR A 12 11.20 2.37 -2.93
N THR A 13 10.47 2.39 -1.81
CA THR A 13 10.31 3.56 -0.92
C THR A 13 9.96 4.86 -1.65
N THR A 14 9.30 4.74 -2.80
CA THR A 14 8.90 5.86 -3.65
C THR A 14 7.56 6.39 -3.17
N PRO A 15 7.44 7.69 -2.84
CA PRO A 15 6.15 8.26 -2.47
C PRO A 15 5.15 8.13 -3.61
N ALA A 16 3.93 7.70 -3.28
CA ALA A 16 2.85 7.52 -4.24
C ALA A 16 1.53 8.02 -3.66
N ILE A 17 0.68 8.52 -4.57
CA ILE A 17 -0.67 8.98 -4.26
C ILE A 17 -1.64 7.98 -4.89
N ALA A 18 -2.37 7.25 -4.05
CA ALA A 18 -3.39 6.30 -4.45
C ALA A 18 -4.73 7.00 -4.72
N ILE A 19 -5.44 6.54 -5.74
CA ILE A 19 -6.82 6.94 -6.05
C ILE A 19 -7.72 5.76 -5.76
N ARG A 20 -8.75 5.95 -4.93
CA ARG A 20 -9.73 4.93 -4.56
C ARG A 20 -10.63 4.62 -5.76
N TYR A 21 -10.45 3.45 -6.34
CA TYR A 21 -11.37 2.89 -7.35
C TYR A 21 -11.79 1.45 -7.03
N ASP A 22 -11.06 0.78 -6.13
CA ASP A 22 -11.31 -0.59 -5.67
C ASP A 22 -10.88 -0.69 -4.20
N PRO A 23 -11.59 -1.47 -3.36
CA PRO A 23 -11.26 -1.62 -1.94
C PRO A 23 -9.82 -2.08 -1.65
N LYS A 24 -9.20 -2.86 -2.55
CA LYS A 24 -7.82 -3.36 -2.37
C LYS A 24 -6.79 -2.24 -2.45
N VAL A 25 -7.05 -1.21 -3.24
CA VAL A 25 -6.17 -0.03 -3.34
C VAL A 25 -6.18 0.76 -2.05
N ASP A 26 -7.37 0.97 -1.49
CA ASP A 26 -7.54 1.67 -0.22
C ASP A 26 -6.83 0.92 0.91
N HIS A 27 -7.15 -0.37 1.07
CA HIS A 27 -6.52 -1.21 2.09
C HIS A 27 -5.00 -1.30 1.93
N PHE A 28 -4.49 -1.41 0.71
CA PHE A 28 -3.05 -1.46 0.49
C PHE A 28 -2.40 -0.12 0.86
N ALA A 29 -2.88 0.99 0.32
CA ALA A 29 -2.32 2.32 0.55
C ALA A 29 -2.29 2.67 2.05
N GLN A 30 -3.37 2.40 2.78
CA GLN A 30 -3.43 2.60 4.23
C GLN A 30 -2.39 1.77 4.98
N ARG A 31 -2.21 0.49 4.60
CA ARG A 31 -1.26 -0.41 5.28
C ARG A 31 0.20 -0.03 5.07
N VAL A 32 0.56 0.48 3.89
CA VAL A 32 1.92 0.96 3.61
C VAL A 32 2.12 2.44 3.92
N GLY A 33 1.09 3.14 4.41
CA GLY A 33 1.16 4.57 4.72
C GLY A 33 1.25 5.49 3.50
N GLN A 34 0.84 5.03 2.33
CA GLN A 34 0.74 5.88 1.14
C GLN A 34 -0.51 6.75 1.21
N THR A 35 -0.43 7.95 0.62
CA THR A 35 -1.54 8.90 0.61
C THR A 35 -2.69 8.40 -0.25
N LEU A 36 -3.93 8.53 0.24
CA LEU A 36 -5.13 8.26 -0.53
C LEU A 36 -5.85 9.58 -0.85
N ALA A 37 -5.92 9.94 -2.13
CA ALA A 37 -6.44 11.23 -2.59
C ALA A 37 -7.98 11.29 -2.72
N GLY A 38 -8.70 10.20 -2.44
CA GLY A 38 -10.16 10.13 -2.59
C GLY A 38 -10.61 9.18 -3.69
N ASN A 39 -11.90 9.19 -4.04
CA ASN A 39 -12.49 8.30 -5.05
C ASN A 39 -12.45 8.94 -6.46
N LEU A 40 -12.67 8.13 -7.51
CA LEU A 40 -12.65 8.62 -8.90
C LEU A 40 -13.68 9.73 -9.20
N THR A 41 -14.81 9.77 -8.50
CA THR A 41 -15.93 10.69 -8.80
C THR A 41 -15.79 12.03 -8.11
N ASP A 42 -15.08 12.07 -6.97
CA ASP A 42 -15.00 13.23 -6.09
C ASP A 42 -13.57 13.79 -6.01
N LEU A 43 -12.64 13.26 -6.82
CA LEU A 43 -11.25 13.69 -6.85
C LEU A 43 -11.13 15.09 -7.46
N ARG A 44 -10.64 16.04 -6.67
CA ARG A 44 -10.40 17.42 -7.13
C ARG A 44 -8.93 17.65 -7.46
N CYS A 45 -8.68 18.45 -8.50
CA CYS A 45 -7.33 18.79 -8.93
C CYS A 45 -6.53 19.50 -7.83
N GLU A 46 -7.18 20.38 -7.07
CA GLU A 46 -6.56 21.14 -5.99
C GLU A 46 -6.04 20.24 -4.87
N GLU A 47 -6.78 19.17 -4.56
CA GLU A 47 -6.38 18.18 -3.55
C GLU A 47 -5.19 17.36 -4.01
N LEU A 48 -5.21 16.89 -5.27
CA LEU A 48 -4.08 16.20 -5.87
C LEU A 48 -2.81 17.05 -5.86
N LEU A 49 -2.91 18.31 -6.28
CA LEU A 49 -1.78 19.25 -6.27
C LEU A 49 -1.25 19.48 -4.85
N ALA A 50 -2.13 19.63 -3.87
CA ALA A 50 -1.72 19.78 -2.47
C ALA A 50 -0.96 18.53 -1.94
N TYR A 51 -1.40 17.33 -2.30
CA TYR A 51 -0.68 16.10 -1.97
C TYR A 51 0.67 16.01 -2.68
N MET A 52 0.73 16.34 -3.97
CA MET A 52 1.97 16.33 -4.74
C MET A 52 3.02 17.28 -4.16
N ASN A 53 2.63 18.53 -3.88
CA ASN A 53 3.54 19.51 -3.27
C ASN A 53 4.05 19.03 -1.91
N ARG A 54 3.18 18.45 -1.08
CA ARG A 54 3.58 17.88 0.21
C ARG A 54 4.63 16.78 0.08
N HIS A 55 4.48 15.88 -0.90
CA HIS A 55 5.45 14.81 -1.16
C HIS A 55 6.78 15.33 -1.73
N LEU A 56 6.77 16.46 -2.43
CA LEU A 56 8.00 17.11 -2.91
C LEU A 56 8.75 17.81 -1.76
N ASP A 57 8.02 18.42 -0.82
CA ASP A 57 8.59 19.17 0.29
C ASP A 57 9.01 18.28 1.47
N GLN A 58 8.41 17.09 1.60
CA GLN A 58 8.64 16.19 2.72
C GLN A 58 9.31 14.90 2.25
N PRO A 59 10.57 14.65 2.61
CA PRO A 59 11.21 13.37 2.31
C PRO A 59 10.45 12.24 3.02
N VAL A 60 10.33 11.10 2.35
CA VAL A 60 9.75 9.90 2.94
C VAL A 60 10.66 9.41 4.06
N ASP A 61 10.09 9.10 5.22
CA ASP A 61 10.80 8.32 6.24
C ASP A 61 10.92 6.88 5.74
N GLU A 62 12.03 6.60 5.04
CA GLU A 62 12.31 5.29 4.45
C GLU A 62 12.32 4.19 5.51
N LYS A 63 12.80 4.49 6.72
CA LYS A 63 12.85 3.52 7.81
C LYS A 63 11.44 3.14 8.25
N GLU A 64 10.57 4.11 8.44
CA GLU A 64 9.16 3.86 8.77
C GLU A 64 8.44 3.09 7.64
N ALA A 65 8.69 3.46 6.39
CA ALA A 65 8.11 2.80 5.22
C ALA A 65 8.52 1.33 5.14
N LEU A 66 9.80 1.02 5.36
CA LEU A 66 10.32 -0.35 5.35
C LEU A 66 9.77 -1.18 6.51
N LEU A 67 9.62 -0.60 7.72
CA LEU A 67 9.01 -1.29 8.86
C LEU A 67 7.56 -1.73 8.56
N LYS A 68 6.76 -0.85 7.93
CA LYS A 68 5.40 -1.22 7.49
C LYS A 68 5.41 -2.34 6.47
N LEU A 69 6.35 -2.30 5.52
CA LEU A 69 6.47 -3.33 4.49
C LEU A 69 6.91 -4.69 5.06
N ASP A 70 7.82 -4.71 6.03
CA ASP A 70 8.27 -5.94 6.67
C ASP A 70 7.16 -6.62 7.48
N GLU A 71 6.30 -5.84 8.14
CA GLU A 71 5.11 -6.39 8.79
C GLU A 71 4.16 -7.05 7.77
N LEU A 72 3.97 -6.44 6.59
CA LEU A 72 3.19 -7.04 5.51
C LEU A 72 3.79 -8.32 4.98
N ARG A 73 5.12 -8.37 4.80
CA ARG A 73 5.84 -9.57 4.39
C ARG A 73 5.64 -10.70 5.41
N ARG A 74 5.77 -10.39 6.70
CA ARG A 74 5.54 -11.35 7.79
C ARG A 74 4.12 -11.92 7.74
N GLN A 75 3.10 -11.07 7.58
CA GLN A 75 1.71 -11.52 7.45
C GLN A 75 1.47 -12.38 6.19
N ALA A 76 2.11 -12.05 5.08
CA ALA A 76 2.07 -12.85 3.86
C ALA A 76 2.69 -14.24 4.07
N HIS A 77 3.84 -14.32 4.76
CA HIS A 77 4.46 -15.61 5.12
C HIS A 77 3.57 -16.47 6.02
N VAL A 78 2.94 -15.88 7.03
CA VAL A 78 1.99 -16.60 7.90
C VAL A 78 0.80 -17.13 7.09
N SER A 79 0.27 -16.30 6.19
CA SER A 79 -0.84 -16.69 5.32
C SER A 79 -0.46 -17.86 4.41
N ALA A 80 0.73 -17.81 3.80
CA ALA A 80 1.27 -18.88 2.96
C ALA A 80 1.49 -20.18 3.75
N TYR A 81 2.04 -20.08 4.96
CA TYR A 81 2.22 -21.22 5.86
C TYR A 81 0.89 -21.93 6.13
N TRP A 82 -0.16 -21.19 6.48
CA TRP A 82 -1.48 -21.77 6.74
C TRP A 82 -2.12 -22.36 5.48
N ALA A 83 -1.96 -21.70 4.32
CA ALA A 83 -2.45 -22.22 3.06
C ALA A 83 -1.85 -23.60 2.74
N ILE A 84 -0.53 -23.76 2.95
CA ILE A 84 0.16 -25.05 2.78
C ILE A 84 -0.38 -26.09 3.77
N ARG A 85 -0.50 -25.75 5.06
CA ARG A 85 -1.02 -26.66 6.09
C ARG A 85 -2.45 -27.14 5.80
N ILE A 86 -3.29 -26.25 5.27
CA ILE A 86 -4.66 -26.58 4.85
C ILE A 86 -4.64 -27.50 3.63
N ALA A 87 -3.78 -27.21 2.64
CA ALA A 87 -3.65 -28.02 1.43
C ALA A 87 -3.14 -29.45 1.72
N GLU A 88 -2.27 -29.62 2.72
CA GLU A 88 -1.76 -30.93 3.15
C GLU A 88 -2.77 -31.76 3.99
N GLY A 89 -3.98 -31.26 4.23
CA GLY A 89 -4.99 -31.98 5.01
C GLY A 89 -4.68 -32.10 6.51
N ARG A 90 -3.61 -31.42 7.01
CA ARG A 90 -3.28 -31.36 8.43
C ARG A 90 -4.18 -30.36 9.16
N ARG A 91 -5.48 -30.64 9.22
CA ARG A 91 -6.41 -29.96 10.13
C ARG A 91 -6.34 -30.65 11.49
N ARG A 92 -5.64 -29.98 12.43
CA ARG A 92 -5.59 -30.24 13.88
C ARG A 92 -5.37 -31.69 14.30
#